data_AF-A0A6P7GLM3-F1
#
_entry.id   AF-A0A6P7GLM3-F1
#
_cell.length_a   1.000
_cell.length_b   1.000
_cell.length_c   1.000
_cell.angle_alpha   90.00
_cell.angle_beta   90.00
_cell.angle_gamma   90.00
#
_symmetry.space_group_name_H-M   'P 1'
#
loop_
_entity.id
_entity.type
_entity.pdbx_description
1 polymer ?
#
loop_
_entity_poly.entity_id
_entity_poly.type
_entity_poly.pdbx_seq_one_letter_code
_entity_poly.pdbx_strand_id
1 'polypeptide(L)'
;MIEDYTRVYGYTYYSYIDGFEWNLVDGRLGGYTLKYGLYDVEFDCPQKTRTARSSAAYYQHLASTGCIDNPCPIPYCYDYNYDYYHY
;
A
#
# COMPACT_ATOMS: atom_id res chain seq x y z
N MET A 1 -1.25 -3.72 -16.20
CA MET A 1 0.00 -4.40 -15.72
C MET A 1 0.12 -5.82 -16.28
N ILE A 2 -0.85 -6.70 -16.02
CA ILE A 2 -0.91 -8.03 -16.66
C ILE A 2 -1.44 -7.90 -18.09
N GLU A 3 -2.49 -7.10 -18.28
CA GLU A 3 -3.13 -6.90 -19.59
C GLU A 3 -2.27 -6.11 -20.59
N ASP A 4 -1.42 -5.21 -20.10
CA ASP A 4 -0.59 -4.32 -20.94
C ASP A 4 0.84 -4.84 -21.16
N TYR A 5 1.14 -6.09 -20.80
CA TYR A 5 2.45 -6.74 -20.92
C TYR A 5 3.64 -5.97 -20.31
N THR A 6 3.36 -5.03 -19.41
CA THR A 6 4.41 -4.27 -18.71
C THR A 6 4.96 -5.11 -17.58
N ARG A 7 6.26 -5.43 -17.66
CA ARG A 7 6.94 -6.23 -16.64
C ARG A 7 7.29 -5.40 -15.41
N VAL A 8 6.45 -5.47 -14.38
CA VAL A 8 6.68 -4.84 -13.07
C VAL A 8 7.17 -5.88 -12.06
N TYR A 9 8.25 -5.54 -11.36
CA TYR A 9 8.96 -6.47 -10.47
C TYR A 9 8.60 -6.31 -8.99
N GLY A 10 7.95 -5.21 -8.62
CA GLY A 10 7.61 -4.94 -7.23
C GLY A 10 6.94 -3.59 -7.04
N TYR A 11 6.48 -3.36 -5.82
CA TYR A 11 5.80 -2.15 -5.39
C TYR A 11 6.20 -1.83 -3.94
N THR A 12 6.49 -0.57 -3.66
CA THR A 12 6.74 -0.07 -2.30
C THR A 12 5.73 1.01 -1.97
N TYR A 13 5.00 0.84 -0.86
CA TYR A 13 4.02 1.82 -0.41
C TYR A 13 4.69 3.06 0.21
N TYR A 14 4.19 4.24 -0.12
CA TYR A 14 4.57 5.49 0.55
C TYR A 14 3.51 5.85 1.60
N SER A 15 3.80 5.82 2.89
CA SER A 15 5.06 5.45 3.54
C SER A 15 4.83 4.38 4.61
N TYR A 16 5.92 3.77 5.09
CA TYR A 16 5.82 2.79 6.17
C TYR A 16 5.29 3.46 7.46
N ILE A 17 5.85 4.60 7.84
CA ILE A 17 5.45 5.41 9.00
C ILE A 17 5.16 6.84 8.55
N ASP A 18 4.37 7.59 9.31
CA ASP A 18 4.30 9.04 9.10
C ASP A 18 5.68 9.69 9.20
N GLY A 19 5.91 10.67 8.34
CA GLY A 19 7.13 11.47 8.29
C GLY A 19 6.85 12.97 8.23
N PHE A 20 7.91 13.73 7.95
CA PHE A 20 7.77 15.13 7.56
C PHE A 20 7.47 15.20 6.07
N GLU A 21 6.33 15.78 5.71
CA GLU A 21 5.88 15.89 4.33
C GLU A 21 6.20 17.26 3.74
N TRP A 22 6.97 17.26 2.65
CA TRP A 22 7.53 18.46 2.04
C TRP A 22 6.56 19.20 1.11
N ASN A 23 5.44 18.56 0.76
CA ASN A 23 4.47 19.11 -0.16
C ASN A 23 3.75 20.34 0.43
N LEU A 24 3.40 21.27 -0.46
CA LEU A 24 2.53 22.39 -0.13
C LEU A 24 1.07 21.96 -0.29
N VAL A 25 0.25 22.29 0.70
CA VAL A 25 -1.21 22.20 0.63
C VAL A 25 -1.76 23.59 0.92
N ASP A 26 -2.52 24.14 -0.02
CA ASP A 26 -3.09 25.50 0.06
C ASP A 26 -2.05 26.59 0.40
N GLY A 27 -0.85 26.48 -0.18
CA GLY A 27 0.24 27.43 0.01
C GLY A 27 1.01 27.30 1.33
N ARG A 28 0.77 26.24 2.12
CA ARG A 28 1.51 25.96 3.38
C ARG A 28 2.23 24.61 3.30
N LEU A 29 3.39 24.50 3.95
CA LEU A 29 4.08 23.22 4.10
C LEU A 29 3.21 22.26 4.91
N GLY A 30 3.00 21.05 4.39
CA GLY A 30 2.27 19.99 5.09
C GLY A 30 2.96 19.58 6.39
N GLY A 31 4.30 19.50 6.39
CA GLY A 31 5.09 19.14 7.56
C GLY A 31 4.60 17.84 8.20
N TYR A 32 4.40 17.83 9.51
CA TYR A 32 3.88 16.67 10.24
C TYR A 32 2.34 16.56 10.29
N THR A 33 1.64 17.50 9.66
CA THR A 33 0.16 17.52 9.66
C THR A 33 -0.43 16.58 8.62
N LEU A 34 0.31 16.31 7.53
CA LEU A 34 -0.05 15.30 6.55
C LEU A 34 0.46 13.94 6.97
N LYS A 35 -0.39 12.93 6.79
CA LYS A 35 -0.16 11.58 7.27
C LYS A 35 -0.40 10.59 6.14
N TYR A 36 0.68 9.94 5.67
CA TYR A 36 0.62 8.90 4.63
C TYR A 36 1.00 7.51 5.14
N GLY A 37 1.50 7.42 6.38
CA GLY A 37 2.03 6.19 6.94
C GLY A 37 1.01 5.08 7.06
N LEU A 38 1.46 3.84 6.91
CA LEU A 38 0.71 2.67 7.43
C LEU A 38 0.61 2.74 8.95
N TYR A 39 1.61 3.34 9.60
CA TYR A 39 1.65 3.60 11.03
C TYR A 39 1.61 5.10 11.31
N ASP A 40 0.68 5.50 12.18
CA ASP A 40 0.65 6.83 12.77
C ASP A 40 1.86 7.02 13.69
N VAL A 41 2.43 8.23 13.71
CA VAL A 41 3.50 8.60 14.63
C VAL A 41 3.07 9.77 15.50
N GLU A 42 3.13 9.58 16.81
CA GLU A 42 2.93 10.63 17.82
C GLU A 42 4.19 11.51 17.92
N PHE A 43 4.24 12.58 17.12
CA PHE A 43 5.43 13.44 17.06
C PHE A 43 5.67 14.28 18.32
N ASP A 44 4.64 14.56 19.11
CA ASP A 44 4.77 15.32 20.36
C ASP A 44 5.31 14.45 21.52
N CYS A 45 5.24 13.12 21.38
CA CYS A 45 5.75 12.18 22.37
C CYS A 45 7.27 11.97 22.18
N PRO A 46 8.11 12.06 23.24
CA PRO A 46 9.55 11.80 23.13
C PRO A 46 9.88 10.42 22.54
N GLN A 47 9.06 9.42 22.84
CA GLN A 47 9.21 8.04 22.41
C GLN A 47 8.84 7.82 20.94
N LYS A 48 8.14 8.78 20.31
CA LYS A 48 7.65 8.69 18.93
C LYS A 48 6.91 7.39 18.70
N THR A 49 5.93 7.12 19.57
CA THR A 49 5.11 5.90 19.52
C THR A 49 4.52 5.74 18.13
N ARG A 50 4.55 4.50 17.61
CA ARG A 50 3.95 4.15 16.31
C ARG A 50 2.73 3.28 16.52
N THR A 51 1.60 3.68 15.94
CA THR A 51 0.32 2.97 16.06
C THR A 51 -0.14 2.53 14.69
N ALA A 52 -0.38 1.23 14.50
CA ALA A 52 -0.83 0.69 13.23
C ALA A 52 -2.22 1.24 12.86
N ARG A 53 -2.38 1.71 11.62
CA ARG A 53 -3.68 2.06 11.05
C ARG A 53 -4.33 0.84 10.40
N SER A 54 -5.62 0.93 10.07
CA SER A 54 -6.32 -0.13 9.33
C SER A 54 -5.64 -0.45 7.99
N SER A 55 -5.03 0.54 7.33
CA SER A 55 -4.23 0.35 6.12
C SER A 55 -3.02 -0.56 6.33
N ALA A 56 -2.39 -0.59 7.52
CA ALA A 56 -1.31 -1.52 7.82
C ALA A 56 -1.80 -2.97 7.80
N ALA A 57 -2.95 -3.25 8.41
CA ALA A 57 -3.55 -4.58 8.41
C ALA A 57 -3.95 -5.01 6.99
N TYR A 58 -4.54 -4.09 6.21
CA TYR A 58 -4.86 -4.34 4.80
C TYR A 58 -3.62 -4.63 3.96
N TYR A 59 -2.57 -3.80 4.09
CA TYR A 59 -1.32 -3.98 3.35
C TYR A 59 -0.61 -5.29 3.75
N GLN A 60 -0.69 -5.69 5.02
CA GLN A 60 -0.20 -7.00 5.48
C GLN A 60 -0.93 -8.15 4.80
N HIS A 61 -2.26 -8.10 4.72
CA HIS A 61 -3.07 -9.10 3.99
C HIS A 61 -2.66 -9.15 2.52
N LEU A 62 -2.62 -8.01 1.83
CA LEU A 62 -2.24 -7.91 0.43
C LEU A 62 -0.84 -8.48 0.19
N ALA A 63 0.14 -8.09 1.00
CA ALA A 63 1.53 -8.51 0.85
C ALA A 63 1.74 -9.99 1.17
N SER A 64 0.96 -10.56 2.08
CA SER A 64 1.08 -11.98 2.46
C SER A 64 0.31 -12.93 1.56
N THR A 65 -0.79 -12.48 0.96
CA THR A 65 -1.68 -13.32 0.14
C THR A 65 -1.57 -13.07 -1.36
N GLY A 66 -1.11 -11.88 -1.76
CA GLY A 66 -1.21 -11.41 -3.14
C GLY A 66 -2.63 -11.04 -3.57
N CYS A 67 -3.60 -11.03 -2.66
CA CYS A 67 -5.01 -10.72 -2.95
C CYS A 67 -5.37 -9.28 -2.57
N ILE A 68 -6.12 -8.61 -3.44
CA ILE A 68 -6.68 -7.28 -3.18
C ILE A 68 -7.92 -7.38 -2.27
N ASP A 69 -8.74 -8.42 -2.45
CA ASP A 69 -9.96 -8.63 -1.68
C ASP A 69 -9.69 -9.38 -0.36
N ASN A 70 -10.50 -9.07 0.66
CA ASN A 70 -10.50 -9.77 1.94
C ASN A 70 -11.96 -10.10 2.36
N PRO A 71 -12.36 -11.38 2.37
CA PRO A 71 -11.55 -12.57 2.10
C PRO A 71 -11.10 -12.65 0.63
N CYS A 72 -9.96 -13.30 0.37
CA CYS A 72 -9.57 -13.61 -1.01
C CYS A 72 -10.74 -14.35 -1.68
N PRO A 73 -11.15 -14.00 -2.91
CA PRO A 73 -12.04 -14.84 -3.67
C PRO A 73 -11.44 -16.25 -3.72
N ILE A 74 -12.26 -17.25 -3.43
CA ILE A 74 -11.93 -18.65 -3.68
C ILE A 74 -11.36 -18.76 -5.10
N PRO A 75 -10.25 -19.50 -5.30
CA PRO A 75 -9.50 -19.44 -6.54
C PRO A 75 -10.40 -19.91 -7.68
N TYR A 76 -10.94 -18.98 -8.45
CA TYR A 76 -11.19 -19.24 -9.86
C TYR A 76 -9.81 -19.39 -10.46
N CYS A 77 -9.43 -20.64 -10.73
CA CYS A 77 -8.17 -20.98 -11.35
C CYS A 77 -7.97 -20.09 -12.59
N TYR A 78 -7.11 -19.09 -12.51
CA TYR A 78 -6.57 -18.44 -13.70
C TYR A 78 -5.63 -19.45 -14.33
N ASP A 79 -6.17 -20.27 -15.22
CA ASP A 79 -5.39 -21.15 -16.07
C ASP A 79 -4.65 -20.29 -17.08
N TYR A 80 -3.39 -19.99 -16.81
CA TYR A 80 -2.48 -19.26 -17.70
C TYR A 80 -2.41 -19.86 -19.12
N ASN A 81 -2.81 -21.13 -19.28
CA ASN A 81 -2.82 -21.80 -20.58
C ASN A 81 -4.06 -21.46 -21.43
N TYR A 82 -5.18 -21.02 -20.85
CA TYR A 82 -6.40 -20.79 -21.63
C TYR A 82 -6.29 -19.55 -22.53
N ASP A 83 -5.68 -18.48 -22.02
CA ASP A 83 -5.52 -17.21 -22.74
C ASP A 83 -4.37 -17.23 -23.78
N TYR A 84 -3.47 -18.23 -23.72
CA TYR A 84 -2.38 -18.36 -24.70
C TYR A 84 -2.82 -18.98 -26.04
N TYR A 85 -3.85 -19.84 -26.04
CA TYR A 85 -4.31 -20.55 -27.23
C TYR A 85 -5.53 -19.92 -27.94
N HIS A 86 -5.98 -18.74 -27.51
CA HIS A 86 -7.13 -18.02 -28.09
C HIS A 86 -6.77 -16.71 -28.80
N TYR A 87 -5.52 -16.55 -29.25
CA TYR A 87 -5.08 -15.51 -30.18
C TYR A 87 -4.81 -16.06 -31.59
#